data_AF-A0A1N6UTR8-F1
#
_entry.id   AF-A0A1N6UTR8-F1
#
_cell.length_a   1.000
_cell.length_b   1.000
_cell.length_c   1.000
_cell.angle_alpha   90.00
_cell.angle_beta   90.00
_cell.angle_gamma   90.00
#
_symmetry.space_group_name_H-M   'P 1'
#
loop_
_entity.id
_entity.type
_entity.pdbx_description
1 polymer ?
#
loop_
_entity_poly.entity_id
_entity_poly.type
_entity_poly.pdbx_seq_one_letter_code
_entity_poly.pdbx_strand_id
1 'polypeptide(L)'
;MQRLIIVFTLIVFVAAGYLFLQPASEQAVTTDDTPPPVSEQAKRDAQEHISSLTQQAAEQTLAMNEADHFVTGDQLLQLPAKAQGSGDAISMNEADTNSTAVAFAVDRAKIGTNNTAGSSAAALASMDKLRLQELLNNPDQARSEVFYIHSVDGADRQGLWGIIHQGLIETFTRGIRIDDRSRLLSVTIPEDADEPLSDQRSSWLGTLLKNKVETTWVYNYEHGLLGQNPDVIHPGQQLIIVRFDEDELINIYNHFIQQH
;
A
#
# COMPACT_ATOMS: atom_id res chain seq x y z
N MET A 1 64.95 -38.02 24.45
CA MET A 1 63.54 -37.56 24.45
C MET A 1 63.35 -36.10 23.97
N GLN A 2 64.39 -35.37 23.54
CA GLN A 2 64.28 -33.93 23.22
C GLN A 2 64.20 -33.59 21.72
N ARG A 3 64.46 -34.57 20.82
CA ARG A 3 64.40 -34.39 19.36
C ARG A 3 63.01 -34.64 18.75
N LEU A 4 62.09 -35.26 19.49
CA LEU A 4 60.72 -35.52 19.03
C LEU A 4 59.77 -34.33 19.28
N ILE A 5 60.06 -33.48 20.26
CA ILE A 5 59.21 -32.32 20.60
C ILE A 5 59.35 -31.19 19.56
N ILE A 6 60.54 -31.01 18.98
CA ILE A 6 60.83 -29.95 18.00
C ILE A 6 60.15 -30.22 16.65
N VAL A 7 60.04 -31.50 16.25
CA VAL A 7 59.37 -31.87 14.99
C VAL A 7 57.86 -31.64 15.07
N PHE A 8 57.26 -31.86 16.25
CA PHE A 8 55.82 -31.65 16.45
C PHE A 8 55.44 -30.16 16.48
N THR A 9 56.31 -29.28 16.99
CA THR A 9 56.05 -27.83 17.00
C THR A 9 56.13 -27.21 15.61
N LEU A 10 56.99 -27.75 14.74
CA LEU A 10 57.16 -27.24 13.37
C LEU A 10 55.97 -27.60 12.46
N ILE A 11 55.33 -28.76 12.68
CA ILE A 11 54.12 -29.17 11.95
C ILE A 11 52.91 -28.31 12.32
N VAL A 12 52.78 -27.92 13.60
CA VAL A 12 51.67 -27.05 14.06
C VAL A 12 51.79 -25.63 13.49
N PHE A 13 53.01 -25.10 13.35
CA PHE A 13 53.21 -23.77 12.75
C PHE A 13 52.95 -23.74 11.24
N VAL A 14 53.25 -24.81 10.52
CA VAL A 14 52.92 -24.92 9.08
C VAL A 14 51.41 -25.03 8.87
N ALA A 15 50.69 -25.75 9.76
CA ALA A 15 49.23 -25.81 9.71
C ALA A 15 48.55 -24.47 10.05
N ALA A 16 49.09 -23.73 11.03
CA ALA A 16 48.58 -22.40 11.39
C ALA A 16 48.81 -21.36 10.28
N GLY A 17 49.95 -21.40 9.59
CA GLY A 17 50.22 -20.56 8.43
C GLY A 17 49.30 -20.86 7.23
N TYR A 18 48.92 -22.13 7.04
CA TYR A 18 48.01 -22.53 5.96
C TYR A 18 46.55 -22.14 6.22
N LEU A 19 46.13 -22.06 7.48
CA LEU A 19 44.80 -21.55 7.85
C LEU A 19 44.68 -20.03 7.70
N PHE A 20 45.79 -19.29 7.84
CA PHE A 20 45.79 -17.83 7.69
C PHE A 20 45.99 -17.35 6.23
N LEU A 21 46.30 -18.28 5.32
CA LEU A 21 46.46 -18.03 3.89
C LEU A 21 45.33 -18.66 3.06
N GLN A 22 44.15 -18.83 3.66
CA GLN A 22 42.92 -18.98 2.89
C GLN A 22 42.46 -17.56 2.50
N PRO A 23 42.34 -17.22 1.21
CA PRO A 23 41.60 -16.02 0.83
C PRO A 23 40.22 -16.17 1.45
N ALA A 24 39.76 -15.13 2.15
CA ALA A 24 38.39 -15.05 2.61
C ALA A 24 37.54 -15.44 1.40
N SER A 25 36.90 -16.60 1.50
CA SER A 25 35.84 -16.95 0.57
C SER A 25 34.82 -15.86 0.81
N GLU A 26 34.79 -14.86 -0.05
CA GLU A 26 33.63 -14.00 -0.23
C GLU A 26 32.48 -14.99 -0.39
N GLN A 27 31.81 -15.25 0.73
CA GLN A 27 30.47 -15.76 0.71
C GLN A 27 29.73 -14.69 -0.07
N ALA A 28 29.56 -14.94 -1.37
CA ALA A 28 28.56 -14.28 -2.16
C ALA A 28 27.28 -14.49 -1.35
N VAL A 29 26.88 -13.43 -0.65
CA VAL A 29 25.54 -13.32 -0.11
C VAL A 29 24.68 -13.29 -1.35
N THR A 30 24.25 -14.47 -1.79
CA THR A 30 23.11 -14.60 -2.67
C THR A 30 21.93 -14.14 -1.83
N THR A 31 21.71 -12.83 -1.77
CA THR A 31 20.37 -12.30 -1.55
C THR A 31 19.57 -12.74 -2.78
N ASP A 32 19.13 -13.99 -2.77
CA ASP A 32 17.93 -14.36 -3.51
C ASP A 32 16.83 -13.49 -2.92
N ASP A 33 16.57 -12.37 -3.58
CA ASP A 33 15.58 -11.36 -3.23
C ASP A 33 14.15 -11.87 -3.51
N THR A 34 13.98 -13.19 -3.47
CA THR A 34 12.70 -13.86 -3.66
C THR A 34 12.10 -14.06 -2.27
N PRO A 35 11.00 -13.36 -1.92
CA PRO A 35 10.34 -13.57 -0.66
C PRO A 35 10.02 -15.06 -0.48
N PRO A 36 10.24 -15.66 0.70
CA PRO A 36 9.90 -17.05 0.91
C PRO A 36 8.39 -17.25 0.67
N PRO A 37 7.98 -18.44 0.19
CA PRO A 37 6.58 -18.71 -0.09
C PRO A 37 5.73 -18.52 1.17
N VAL A 38 4.73 -17.64 1.07
CA VAL A 38 3.79 -17.34 2.15
C VAL A 38 3.07 -18.62 2.58
N SER A 39 3.16 -18.98 3.86
CA SER A 39 2.45 -20.15 4.39
C SER A 39 0.93 -19.92 4.37
N GLU A 40 0.15 -20.96 4.05
CA GLU A 40 -1.33 -20.91 4.05
C GLU A 40 -1.93 -20.42 5.37
N GLN A 41 -1.24 -20.66 6.49
CA GLN A 41 -1.64 -20.15 7.79
C GLN A 41 -1.49 -18.63 7.85
N ALA A 42 -0.32 -18.09 7.46
CA ALA A 42 -0.07 -16.65 7.42
C ALA A 42 -1.04 -15.90 6.48
N LYS A 43 -1.56 -16.56 5.44
CA LYS A 43 -2.62 -16.03 4.58
C LYS A 43 -3.94 -15.86 5.33
N ARG A 44 -4.49 -16.95 5.88
CA ARG A 44 -5.76 -16.92 6.64
C ARG A 44 -5.70 -15.93 7.80
N ASP A 45 -4.56 -15.89 8.45
CA ASP A 45 -4.26 -15.02 9.56
C ASP A 45 -4.34 -13.52 9.20
N ALA A 46 -3.80 -13.12 8.05
CA ALA A 46 -3.91 -11.76 7.55
C ALA A 46 -5.33 -11.42 7.10
N GLN A 47 -6.11 -12.41 6.62
CA GLN A 47 -7.47 -12.20 6.06
C GLN A 47 -8.36 -11.62 7.12
N GLU A 48 -8.31 -12.25 8.28
CA GLU A 48 -9.13 -11.90 9.42
C GLU A 48 -8.69 -10.52 9.97
N HIS A 49 -7.40 -10.16 9.93
CA HIS A 49 -7.00 -8.82 10.36
C HIS A 49 -7.45 -7.72 9.43
N ILE A 50 -7.20 -7.90 8.14
CA ILE A 50 -7.58 -6.92 7.16
C ILE A 50 -9.10 -6.77 7.22
N SER A 51 -9.83 -7.88 7.42
CA SER A 51 -11.25 -7.84 7.77
C SER A 51 -11.50 -6.98 9.01
N SER A 52 -10.76 -7.12 10.10
CA SER A 52 -10.97 -6.29 11.32
C SER A 52 -10.66 -4.79 11.13
N LEU A 53 -9.58 -4.41 10.44
CA LEU A 53 -9.24 -3.01 10.13
C LEU A 53 -10.32 -2.38 9.26
N THR A 54 -10.69 -3.12 8.23
CA THR A 54 -11.67 -2.66 7.25
C THR A 54 -13.10 -2.74 7.79
N GLN A 55 -13.39 -3.62 8.76
CA GLN A 55 -14.69 -3.71 9.44
C GLN A 55 -14.89 -2.54 10.41
N GLN A 56 -13.87 -2.17 11.19
CA GLN A 56 -13.93 -0.96 12.01
C GLN A 56 -14.15 0.29 11.14
N ALA A 57 -13.50 0.34 9.97
CA ALA A 57 -13.72 1.42 9.01
C ALA A 57 -15.14 1.36 8.38
N ALA A 58 -15.60 0.18 7.98
CA ALA A 58 -16.87 -0.01 7.25
C ALA A 58 -18.12 0.28 8.10
N GLU A 59 -18.03 0.20 9.43
CA GLU A 59 -19.14 0.55 10.34
C GLU A 59 -19.41 2.06 10.40
N GLN A 60 -18.45 2.90 10.04
CA GLN A 60 -18.54 4.35 10.13
C GLN A 60 -18.57 4.99 8.75
N THR A 61 -19.36 6.07 8.60
CA THR A 61 -19.25 6.90 7.41
C THR A 61 -17.95 7.69 7.49
N LEU A 62 -17.06 7.54 6.50
CA LEU A 62 -15.79 8.24 6.45
C LEU A 62 -15.89 9.48 5.55
N ALA A 63 -15.45 10.64 6.05
CA ALA A 63 -15.40 11.86 5.25
C ALA A 63 -14.20 11.81 4.29
N MET A 64 -14.43 12.05 2.99
CA MET A 64 -13.36 11.95 1.98
C MET A 64 -12.23 12.97 2.20
N ASN A 65 -12.51 14.09 2.86
CA ASN A 65 -11.53 15.14 3.19
C ASN A 65 -10.69 14.81 4.45
N GLU A 66 -10.94 13.68 5.10
CA GLU A 66 -10.28 13.23 6.33
C GLU A 66 -9.79 11.78 6.20
N ALA A 67 -9.84 11.21 5.00
CA ALA A 67 -9.44 9.82 4.76
C ALA A 67 -7.93 9.63 4.93
N ASP A 68 -7.53 8.67 5.77
CA ASP A 68 -6.15 8.22 5.94
C ASP A 68 -6.15 6.81 6.57
N HIS A 69 -6.76 5.86 5.86
CA HIS A 69 -7.12 4.55 6.42
C HIS A 69 -7.08 3.42 5.40
N PHE A 70 -6.87 2.20 5.90
CA PHE A 70 -7.14 0.97 5.17
C PHE A 70 -8.63 0.59 5.30
N VAL A 71 -9.30 0.37 4.18
CA VAL A 71 -10.73 0.13 4.06
C VAL A 71 -11.04 -0.96 3.01
N THR A 72 -12.27 -1.47 2.96
CA THR A 72 -12.76 -2.34 1.87
C THR A 72 -13.60 -1.55 0.87
N GLY A 73 -13.89 -2.15 -0.29
CA GLY A 73 -14.80 -1.56 -1.29
C GLY A 73 -16.20 -1.23 -0.75
N ASP A 74 -16.66 -1.91 0.30
CA ASP A 74 -17.95 -1.65 0.95
C ASP A 74 -17.95 -0.38 1.83
N GLN A 75 -16.79 0.24 2.08
CA GLN A 75 -16.67 1.46 2.88
C GLN A 75 -17.58 2.57 2.39
N LEU A 76 -18.41 3.11 3.29
CA LEU A 76 -19.25 4.26 2.99
C LEU A 76 -18.44 5.55 3.14
N LEU A 77 -18.35 6.31 2.06
CA LEU A 77 -17.64 7.58 1.95
C LEU A 77 -18.64 8.74 1.86
N GLN A 78 -18.32 9.85 2.51
CA GLN A 78 -19.09 11.09 2.52
C GLN A 78 -18.35 12.14 1.68
N LEU A 79 -19.02 12.64 0.65
CA LEU A 79 -18.56 13.73 -0.20
C LEU A 79 -18.47 15.04 0.61
N PRO A 80 -17.42 15.86 0.42
CA PRO A 80 -17.31 17.17 1.04
C PRO A 80 -18.40 18.12 0.55
N ALA A 81 -18.87 19.03 1.40
CA ALA A 81 -19.96 19.96 1.07
C ALA A 81 -19.76 20.74 -0.25
N LYS A 82 -18.51 21.04 -0.62
CA LYS A 82 -18.16 21.73 -1.87
C LYS A 82 -18.42 20.88 -3.12
N ALA A 83 -18.32 19.55 -3.02
CA ALA A 83 -18.51 18.61 -4.12
C ALA A 83 -19.98 18.22 -4.36
N GLN A 84 -20.87 18.52 -3.40
CA GLN A 84 -22.29 18.14 -3.41
C GLN A 84 -23.14 18.96 -4.41
N GLY A 85 -22.58 20.03 -4.99
CA GLY A 85 -23.27 20.93 -5.93
C GLY A 85 -22.82 20.86 -7.39
N SER A 86 -21.75 20.11 -7.71
CA SER A 86 -21.15 20.07 -9.05
C SER A 86 -21.88 19.06 -9.96
N GLY A 87 -23.18 19.25 -10.17
CA GLY A 87 -24.01 18.43 -11.05
C GLY A 87 -23.84 18.74 -12.55
N ASP A 88 -23.01 19.72 -12.91
CA ASP A 88 -22.76 20.06 -14.31
C ASP A 88 -21.65 19.15 -14.87
N ALA A 89 -22.01 18.35 -15.88
CA ALA A 89 -21.10 17.49 -16.61
C ALA A 89 -19.93 18.32 -17.15
N ILE A 90 -18.73 18.10 -16.60
CA ILE A 90 -17.53 18.82 -17.03
C ILE A 90 -17.05 18.22 -18.36
N SER A 91 -16.97 19.07 -19.38
CA SER A 91 -16.35 18.76 -20.67
C SER A 91 -14.93 18.21 -20.47
N MET A 92 -14.66 17.08 -21.11
CA MET A 92 -13.34 16.45 -21.23
C MET A 92 -12.32 17.42 -21.81
N ASN A 93 -11.63 18.19 -20.98
CA ASN A 93 -10.56 19.06 -21.46
C ASN A 93 -9.46 19.31 -20.41
N GLU A 94 -9.05 18.25 -19.71
CA GLU A 94 -7.79 18.22 -18.95
C GLU A 94 -7.01 16.94 -19.29
N ALA A 95 -6.87 16.65 -20.57
CA ALA A 95 -5.80 15.78 -21.05
C ALA A 95 -4.62 16.69 -21.43
N ASP A 96 -3.68 16.87 -20.51
CA ASP A 96 -2.35 17.32 -20.91
C ASP A 96 -1.84 16.30 -21.92
N THR A 97 -1.53 16.75 -23.14
CA THR A 97 -1.44 15.90 -24.35
C THR A 97 -0.22 14.96 -24.33
N ASN A 98 0.50 14.92 -23.21
CA ASN A 98 1.69 14.11 -22.97
C ASN A 98 1.58 13.20 -21.73
N SER A 99 0.44 13.15 -21.05
CA SER A 99 0.24 12.34 -19.84
C SER A 99 -0.32 10.96 -20.19
N THR A 100 0.22 9.90 -19.57
CA THR A 100 -0.32 8.53 -19.65
C THR A 100 -1.57 8.33 -18.78
N ALA A 101 -2.04 9.39 -18.11
CA ALA A 101 -3.19 9.33 -17.22
C ALA A 101 -4.50 9.03 -17.98
N VAL A 102 -5.22 8.00 -17.53
CA VAL A 102 -6.54 7.64 -18.04
C VAL A 102 -7.59 8.14 -17.06
N ALA A 103 -8.56 8.93 -17.51
CA ALA A 103 -9.61 9.49 -16.66
C ALA A 103 -11.02 9.11 -17.13
N PHE A 104 -11.90 8.78 -16.18
CA PHE A 104 -13.28 8.40 -16.38
C PHE A 104 -14.21 9.33 -15.57
N ALA A 105 -15.34 9.70 -16.15
CA ALA A 105 -16.37 10.44 -15.43
C ALA A 105 -17.17 9.49 -14.54
N VAL A 106 -17.30 9.83 -13.24
CA VAL A 106 -18.11 9.07 -12.29
C VAL A 106 -19.55 9.59 -12.36
N ASP A 107 -20.47 8.76 -12.89
CA ASP A 107 -21.90 9.10 -13.01
C ASP A 107 -22.59 9.04 -11.63
N ARG A 108 -22.53 10.17 -10.91
CA ARG A 108 -23.12 10.31 -9.56
C ARG A 108 -24.64 10.21 -9.54
N ALA A 109 -25.32 10.45 -10.67
CA ALA A 109 -26.78 10.45 -10.74
C ALA A 109 -27.37 9.02 -10.71
N LYS A 110 -26.62 8.02 -11.19
CA LYS A 110 -27.04 6.61 -11.15
C LYS A 110 -26.79 5.91 -9.82
N ILE A 111 -25.89 6.44 -8.99
CA ILE A 111 -25.52 5.85 -7.70
C ILE A 111 -26.73 5.78 -6.75
N GLY A 112 -27.67 6.74 -6.84
CA GLY A 112 -28.88 6.77 -6.00
C GLY A 112 -30.08 5.95 -6.49
N THR A 113 -30.07 5.38 -7.70
CA THR A 113 -31.29 4.84 -8.35
C THR A 113 -31.50 3.33 -8.23
N ASN A 114 -30.56 2.58 -7.64
CA ASN A 114 -30.71 1.13 -7.49
C ASN A 114 -31.63 0.71 -6.32
N ASN A 115 -32.20 1.66 -5.57
CA ASN A 115 -33.31 1.41 -4.64
C ASN A 115 -34.58 2.07 -5.16
N THR A 116 -35.61 1.24 -5.35
CA THR A 116 -36.93 1.59 -5.86
C THR A 116 -37.64 2.70 -5.07
N ALA A 117 -38.19 3.65 -5.82
CA ALA A 117 -39.30 4.54 -5.49
C ALA A 117 -39.27 5.31 -4.14
N GLY A 118 -38.83 6.57 -4.20
CA GLY A 118 -39.17 7.56 -3.16
C GLY A 118 -38.22 8.75 -3.12
N SER A 119 -38.51 9.82 -3.88
CA SER A 119 -37.88 11.12 -3.66
C SER A 119 -38.26 11.65 -2.28
N SER A 120 -37.39 11.43 -1.31
CA SER A 120 -37.44 11.98 0.04
C SER A 120 -36.05 12.52 0.39
N ALA A 121 -35.94 13.39 1.39
CA ALA A 121 -34.66 13.94 1.85
C ALA A 121 -33.59 12.87 2.19
N ALA A 122 -33.97 11.61 2.38
CA ALA A 122 -33.06 10.47 2.49
C ALA A 122 -32.37 10.11 1.17
N ALA A 123 -33.02 10.32 0.02
CA ALA A 123 -32.44 10.15 -1.31
C ALA A 123 -31.40 11.25 -1.64
N LEU A 124 -31.61 12.47 -1.12
CA LEU A 124 -30.65 13.58 -1.19
C LEU A 124 -29.45 13.34 -0.25
N ALA A 125 -29.69 12.84 0.96
CA ALA A 125 -28.61 12.42 1.87
C ALA A 125 -27.79 11.23 1.32
N SER A 126 -28.37 10.40 0.44
CA SER A 126 -27.66 9.37 -0.31
C SER A 126 -27.00 9.87 -1.61
N MET A 127 -27.20 11.12 -2.03
CA MET A 127 -26.37 11.71 -3.09
C MET A 127 -25.00 12.11 -2.56
N ASP A 128 -24.90 12.39 -1.26
CA ASP A 128 -23.67 12.84 -0.63
C ASP A 128 -22.83 11.68 -0.08
N LYS A 129 -23.36 10.46 -0.11
CA LYS A 129 -22.71 9.24 0.39
C LYS A 129 -22.65 8.20 -0.71
N LEU A 130 -21.52 7.53 -0.84
CA LEU A 130 -21.30 6.46 -1.81
C LEU A 130 -20.36 5.42 -1.23
N ARG A 131 -20.40 4.19 -1.74
CA ARG A 131 -19.42 3.17 -1.38
C ARG A 131 -18.17 3.33 -2.22
N LEU A 132 -17.00 3.04 -1.65
CA LEU A 132 -15.72 3.12 -2.37
C LEU A 132 -15.75 2.34 -3.70
N GLN A 133 -16.34 1.15 -3.70
CA GLN A 133 -16.47 0.33 -4.91
C GLN A 133 -17.24 1.01 -6.05
N GLU A 134 -18.15 1.94 -5.74
CA GLU A 134 -18.96 2.66 -6.74
C GLU A 134 -18.15 3.73 -7.48
N LEU A 135 -17.00 4.14 -6.93
CA LEU A 135 -16.06 5.00 -7.64
C LEU A 135 -15.27 4.24 -8.70
N LEU A 136 -15.09 2.93 -8.52
CA LEU A 136 -14.15 2.12 -9.28
C LEU A 136 -14.78 1.50 -10.52
N ASN A 137 -13.95 1.20 -11.53
CA ASN A 137 -14.40 0.67 -12.82
C ASN A 137 -15.06 -0.73 -12.72
N ASN A 138 -14.76 -1.50 -11.67
CA ASN A 138 -15.29 -2.87 -11.47
C ASN A 138 -15.80 -3.03 -10.01
N PRO A 139 -17.02 -2.54 -9.68
CA PRO A 139 -17.52 -2.47 -8.31
C PRO A 139 -17.65 -3.84 -7.64
N ASP A 140 -18.08 -4.88 -8.38
CA ASP A 140 -18.30 -6.22 -7.81
C ASP A 140 -16.99 -6.88 -7.37
N GLN A 141 -15.89 -6.63 -8.07
CA GLN A 141 -14.57 -7.14 -7.73
C GLN A 141 -13.96 -6.37 -6.55
N ALA A 142 -14.10 -5.04 -6.57
CA ALA A 142 -13.56 -4.17 -5.53
C ALA A 142 -14.16 -4.42 -4.14
N ARG A 143 -15.35 -5.01 -4.05
CA ARG A 143 -16.07 -5.18 -2.78
C ARG A 143 -15.25 -5.86 -1.67
N SER A 144 -14.54 -6.93 -2.01
CA SER A 144 -13.70 -7.70 -1.08
C SER A 144 -12.22 -7.32 -1.13
N GLU A 145 -11.84 -6.35 -1.96
CA GLU A 145 -10.47 -5.86 -2.05
C GLU A 145 -10.19 -4.86 -0.93
N VAL A 146 -8.90 -4.69 -0.66
CA VAL A 146 -8.38 -3.86 0.42
C VAL A 146 -7.79 -2.62 -0.23
N PHE A 147 -8.15 -1.45 0.30
CA PHE A 147 -7.69 -0.18 -0.22
C PHE A 147 -7.10 0.64 0.91
N TYR A 148 -5.93 1.21 0.68
CA TYR A 148 -5.51 2.39 1.41
C TYR A 148 -6.10 3.61 0.72
N ILE A 149 -6.81 4.44 1.47
CA ILE A 149 -7.36 5.69 0.97
C ILE A 149 -6.79 6.88 1.74
N HIS A 150 -6.44 7.92 1.01
CA HIS A 150 -5.80 9.12 1.55
C HIS A 150 -6.37 10.39 0.92
N SER A 151 -6.72 11.36 1.75
CA SER A 151 -7.15 12.69 1.30
C SER A 151 -5.93 13.55 1.04
N VAL A 152 -5.79 14.06 -0.19
CA VAL A 152 -4.61 14.87 -0.53
C VAL A 152 -4.65 16.19 0.22
N ASP A 153 -3.58 16.51 0.94
CA ASP A 153 -3.42 17.76 1.68
C ASP A 153 -2.09 18.48 1.37
N GLY A 154 -1.83 19.60 2.07
CA GLY A 154 -0.63 20.41 1.83
C GLY A 154 0.67 19.81 2.37
N ALA A 155 0.60 18.74 3.17
CA ALA A 155 1.75 18.00 3.67
C ALA A 155 2.28 16.98 2.65
N ASP A 156 1.46 16.57 1.67
CA ASP A 156 1.76 15.58 0.62
C ASP A 156 2.73 16.08 -0.47
N ARG A 157 3.84 16.69 -0.05
CA ARG A 157 4.83 17.29 -0.96
C ARG A 157 5.66 16.26 -1.74
N GLN A 158 5.65 15.01 -1.30
CA GLN A 158 6.34 13.89 -1.96
C GLN A 158 5.46 13.18 -2.99
N GLY A 159 4.25 13.68 -3.26
CA GLY A 159 3.35 13.10 -4.24
C GLY A 159 2.80 11.74 -3.83
N LEU A 160 2.35 10.96 -4.81
CA LEU A 160 1.81 9.61 -4.58
C LEU A 160 2.79 8.69 -3.86
N TRP A 161 4.08 8.79 -4.21
CA TRP A 161 5.13 7.96 -3.62
C TRP A 161 5.17 8.14 -2.10
N GLY A 162 5.26 9.39 -1.62
CA GLY A 162 5.28 9.69 -0.19
C GLY A 162 4.00 9.29 0.53
N ILE A 163 2.84 9.53 -0.08
CA ILE A 163 1.52 9.14 0.47
C ILE A 163 1.46 7.63 0.71
N ILE A 164 1.81 6.84 -0.31
CA ILE A 164 1.77 5.37 -0.22
C ILE A 164 2.81 4.88 0.80
N HIS A 165 4.01 5.46 0.77
CA HIS A 165 5.10 5.10 1.66
C HIS A 165 4.74 5.34 3.13
N GLN A 166 4.24 6.54 3.47
CA GLN A 166 3.82 6.87 4.82
C GLN A 166 2.66 5.98 5.28
N GLY A 167 1.64 5.77 4.43
CA GLY A 167 0.52 4.89 4.75
C GLY A 167 0.95 3.47 5.09
N LEU A 168 1.94 2.93 4.39
CA LEU A 168 2.54 1.63 4.69
C LEU A 168 3.28 1.64 6.03
N ILE A 169 4.22 2.58 6.22
CA ILE A 169 5.00 2.68 7.47
C ILE A 169 4.06 2.76 8.67
N GLU A 170 3.09 3.67 8.63
CA GLU A 170 2.17 3.88 9.75
C GLU A 170 1.33 2.64 10.06
N THR A 171 0.85 1.97 9.02
CA THR A 171 0.00 0.78 9.17
C THR A 171 0.76 -0.37 9.80
N PHE A 172 1.96 -0.68 9.30
CA PHE A 172 2.77 -1.77 9.86
C PHE A 172 3.35 -1.43 11.23
N THR A 173 3.65 -0.15 11.50
CA THR A 173 4.07 0.31 12.83
C THR A 173 2.94 0.17 13.85
N ARG A 174 1.72 0.60 13.50
CA ARG A 174 0.52 0.46 14.33
C ARG A 174 0.14 -1.01 14.55
N GLY A 175 0.49 -1.86 13.59
CA GLY A 175 0.44 -3.32 13.66
C GLY A 175 -0.85 -3.92 13.10
N ILE A 176 -0.70 -5.12 12.55
CA ILE A 176 -1.72 -5.91 11.87
C ILE A 176 -2.09 -7.13 12.75
N ARG A 177 -3.24 -7.14 13.43
CA ARG A 177 -3.70 -8.23 14.32
C ARG A 177 -4.23 -9.47 13.59
N ILE A 178 -3.44 -10.53 13.56
CA ILE A 178 -3.86 -11.86 13.11
C ILE A 178 -4.83 -12.52 14.12
N ASP A 179 -6.00 -12.95 13.66
CA ASP A 179 -7.07 -13.46 14.54
C ASP A 179 -6.83 -14.88 15.11
N ASP A 180 -6.06 -15.77 14.45
CA ASP A 180 -5.81 -17.12 15.00
C ASP A 180 -4.92 -17.12 16.27
N ARG A 181 -4.23 -16.01 16.59
CA ARG A 181 -3.33 -15.94 17.76
C ARG A 181 -3.46 -14.70 18.63
N SER A 182 -4.42 -13.81 18.35
CA SER A 182 -4.50 -12.49 19.01
C SER A 182 -3.19 -11.70 18.94
N ARG A 183 -2.32 -12.02 17.97
CA ARG A 183 -0.96 -11.46 17.88
C ARG A 183 -0.97 -10.29 16.92
N LEU A 184 -0.63 -9.12 17.44
CA LEU A 184 -0.38 -7.92 16.64
C LEU A 184 0.94 -8.12 15.87
N LEU A 185 0.85 -8.28 14.55
CA LEU A 185 2.00 -8.22 13.65
C LEU A 185 2.39 -6.77 13.43
N SER A 186 3.26 -6.27 14.28
CA SER A 186 3.90 -4.97 14.07
C SER A 186 5.31 -5.21 13.57
N VAL A 187 5.69 -4.46 12.54
CA VAL A 187 7.07 -4.39 12.07
C VAL A 187 7.41 -2.93 11.81
N THR A 188 8.61 -2.53 12.18
CA THR A 188 9.12 -1.20 11.85
C THR A 188 9.69 -1.25 10.45
N ILE A 189 9.12 -0.46 9.55
CA ILE A 189 9.68 -0.23 8.21
C ILE A 189 10.60 1.01 8.33
N PRO A 190 11.90 0.90 8.02
CA PRO A 190 12.80 2.05 8.02
C PRO A 190 12.35 3.15 7.06
N GLU A 191 12.54 4.41 7.44
CA GLU A 191 12.15 5.57 6.61
C GLU A 191 12.94 5.67 5.29
N ASP A 192 14.09 5.02 5.20
CA ASP A 192 14.96 4.96 4.02
C ASP A 192 14.87 3.60 3.29
N ALA A 193 13.88 2.76 3.62
CA ALA A 193 13.74 1.43 3.03
C ALA A 193 13.42 1.44 1.53
N ASP A 194 12.92 2.56 1.00
CA ASP A 194 12.65 2.77 -0.42
C ASP A 194 13.86 3.28 -1.22
N GLU A 195 14.94 3.67 -0.55
CA GLU A 195 16.16 4.18 -1.19
C GLU A 195 16.88 3.10 -2.02
N PRO A 196 17.63 3.48 -3.07
CA PRO A 196 18.43 2.54 -3.84
C PRO A 196 19.48 1.81 -2.98
N LEU A 197 19.71 0.55 -3.31
CA LEU A 197 20.75 -0.26 -2.69
C LEU A 197 22.15 0.31 -3.02
N SER A 198 23.17 -0.14 -2.27
CA SER A 198 24.57 0.30 -2.47
C SER A 198 25.11 0.11 -3.89
N ASP A 199 24.54 -0.83 -4.64
CA ASP A 199 24.86 -1.13 -6.03
C ASP A 199 23.96 -0.40 -7.04
N GLN A 200 23.20 0.59 -6.57
CA GLN A 200 22.25 1.42 -7.33
C GLN A 200 21.02 0.69 -7.87
N ARG A 201 20.80 -0.58 -7.48
CA ARG A 201 19.54 -1.26 -7.78
C ARG A 201 18.42 -0.70 -6.92
N SER A 202 17.20 -0.71 -7.46
CA SER A 202 16.00 -0.37 -6.67
C SER A 202 15.87 -1.34 -5.50
N SER A 203 15.52 -0.81 -4.32
CA SER A 203 15.11 -1.63 -3.20
C SER A 203 13.82 -2.39 -3.50
N TRP A 204 13.55 -3.41 -2.70
CA TRP A 204 12.29 -4.15 -2.76
C TRP A 204 11.09 -3.22 -2.53
N LEU A 205 11.15 -2.37 -1.51
CA LEU A 205 10.09 -1.40 -1.22
C LEU A 205 9.98 -0.34 -2.32
N GLY A 206 11.10 0.17 -2.85
CA GLY A 206 11.07 1.11 -3.96
C GLY A 206 10.42 0.52 -5.22
N THR A 207 10.64 -0.77 -5.50
CA THR A 207 9.99 -1.48 -6.61
C THR A 207 8.49 -1.63 -6.38
N LEU A 208 8.09 -1.98 -5.15
CA LEU A 208 6.69 -2.06 -4.74
C LEU A 208 6.00 -0.70 -4.90
N LEU A 209 6.58 0.38 -4.34
CA LEU A 209 6.03 1.73 -4.39
C LEU A 209 5.88 2.22 -5.82
N LYS A 210 6.86 1.97 -6.69
CA LYS A 210 6.75 2.30 -8.11
C LYS A 210 5.51 1.68 -8.75
N ASN A 211 5.30 0.37 -8.55
CA ASN A 211 4.12 -0.33 -9.08
C ASN A 211 2.82 0.23 -8.47
N LYS A 212 2.82 0.55 -7.17
CA LYS A 212 1.66 1.19 -6.54
C LYS A 212 1.34 2.53 -7.14
N VAL A 213 2.32 3.41 -7.36
CA VAL A 213 2.11 4.70 -8.03
C VAL A 213 1.46 4.51 -9.40
N GLU A 214 1.97 3.60 -10.21
CA GLU A 214 1.47 3.32 -11.57
C GLU A 214 0.02 2.78 -11.59
N THR A 215 -0.39 2.09 -10.53
CA THR A 215 -1.71 1.42 -10.43
C THR A 215 -2.71 2.17 -9.54
N THR A 216 -2.29 3.27 -8.91
CA THR A 216 -3.12 4.07 -8.00
C THR A 216 -4.20 4.84 -8.76
N TRP A 217 -5.41 4.85 -8.19
CA TRP A 217 -6.49 5.71 -8.65
C TRP A 217 -6.51 7.02 -7.88
N VAL A 218 -6.92 8.09 -8.56
CA VAL A 218 -7.10 9.42 -7.98
C VAL A 218 -8.47 9.94 -8.35
N TYR A 219 -9.33 10.10 -7.35
CA TYR A 219 -10.67 10.63 -7.51
C TYR A 219 -10.68 12.13 -7.18
N ASN A 220 -10.92 12.97 -8.17
CA ASN A 220 -11.20 14.39 -7.97
C ASN A 220 -12.70 14.55 -7.70
N TYR A 221 -13.06 14.81 -6.43
CA TYR A 221 -14.48 14.94 -6.05
C TYR A 221 -15.11 16.28 -6.47
N GLU A 222 -14.31 17.34 -6.70
CA GLU A 222 -14.83 18.60 -7.26
C GLU A 222 -15.31 18.41 -8.69
N HIS A 223 -14.54 17.68 -9.50
CA HIS A 223 -14.83 17.45 -10.92
C HIS A 223 -15.61 16.14 -11.19
N GLY A 224 -15.69 15.25 -10.21
CA GLY A 224 -16.31 13.93 -10.36
C GLY A 224 -15.55 13.01 -11.31
N LEU A 225 -14.22 13.18 -11.41
CA LEU A 225 -13.36 12.42 -12.32
C LEU A 225 -12.49 11.43 -11.54
N LEU A 226 -12.47 10.18 -11.99
CA LEU A 226 -11.54 9.16 -11.51
C LEU A 226 -10.42 8.99 -12.55
N GLY A 227 -9.18 9.27 -12.16
CA GLY A 227 -7.98 9.06 -12.95
C GLY A 227 -7.11 7.93 -12.42
N GLN A 228 -6.10 7.53 -13.20
CA GLN A 228 -4.98 6.68 -12.76
C GLN A 228 -3.65 7.38 -13.01
N ASN A 229 -2.68 7.19 -12.10
CA ASN A 229 -1.31 7.69 -12.18
C ASN A 229 -1.20 9.15 -12.70
N PRO A 230 -1.83 10.14 -12.03
CA PRO A 230 -1.68 11.53 -12.44
C PRO A 230 -0.26 12.03 -12.19
N ASP A 231 0.25 12.84 -13.11
CA ASP A 231 1.56 13.50 -12.96
C ASP A 231 1.55 14.55 -11.83
N VAL A 232 0.37 15.05 -11.45
CA VAL A 232 0.18 16.09 -10.43
C VAL A 232 -0.98 15.75 -9.51
N ILE A 233 -0.77 15.92 -8.20
CA ILE A 233 -1.82 15.85 -7.18
C ILE A 233 -2.19 17.25 -6.68
N HIS A 234 -3.45 17.42 -6.30
CA HIS A 234 -4.06 18.68 -5.92
C HIS A 234 -4.67 18.58 -4.51
N PRO A 235 -4.07 19.26 -3.53
CA PRO A 235 -4.58 19.30 -2.16
C PRO A 235 -6.02 19.79 -2.04
N GLY A 236 -6.80 19.16 -1.16
CA GLY A 236 -8.14 19.58 -0.78
C GLY A 236 -9.25 19.26 -1.79
N GLN A 237 -8.92 18.57 -2.89
CA GLN A 237 -9.90 18.19 -3.92
C GLN A 237 -9.79 16.73 -4.40
N GLN A 238 -8.78 15.98 -3.94
CA GLN A 238 -8.49 14.63 -4.42
C GLN A 238 -8.48 13.59 -3.29
N LEU A 239 -8.97 12.40 -3.62
CA LEU A 239 -8.87 11.19 -2.84
C LEU A 239 -7.97 10.19 -3.59
N ILE A 240 -6.88 9.78 -2.97
CA ILE A 240 -6.00 8.72 -3.46
C ILE A 240 -6.59 7.38 -3.03
N ILE A 241 -6.63 6.41 -3.94
CA ILE A 241 -7.15 5.06 -3.70
C ILE A 241 -6.10 4.07 -4.21
N VAL A 242 -5.47 3.37 -3.27
CA VAL A 242 -4.38 2.43 -3.54
C VAL A 242 -4.87 1.04 -3.18
N ARG A 243 -4.95 0.14 -4.15
CA ARG A 243 -5.31 -1.26 -3.87
C ARG A 243 -4.14 -2.02 -3.30
N PHE A 244 -4.41 -2.81 -2.27
CA PHE A 244 -3.51 -3.81 -1.72
C PHE A 244 -4.13 -5.19 -1.83
N ASP A 245 -3.35 -6.14 -2.33
CA ASP A 245 -3.71 -7.53 -2.21
C ASP A 245 -3.21 -8.04 -0.86
N GLU A 246 -3.89 -9.03 -0.32
CA GLU A 246 -3.50 -9.59 0.96
C GLU A 246 -2.09 -10.23 0.93
N ASP A 247 -1.83 -11.05 -0.09
CA ASP A 247 -0.54 -11.74 -0.24
C ASP A 247 0.60 -10.71 -0.25
N GLU A 248 0.35 -9.54 -0.81
CA GLU A 248 1.28 -8.42 -0.83
C GLU A 248 1.49 -7.81 0.56
N LEU A 249 0.44 -7.56 1.35
CA LEU A 249 0.59 -7.08 2.73
C LEU A 249 1.39 -8.06 3.60
N ILE A 250 1.18 -9.36 3.42
CA ILE A 250 1.95 -10.40 4.11
C ILE A 250 3.41 -10.41 3.64
N ASN A 251 3.64 -10.23 2.34
CA ASN A 251 4.99 -10.15 1.79
C ASN A 251 5.76 -8.95 2.35
N ILE A 252 5.10 -7.79 2.49
CA ILE A 252 5.69 -6.60 3.15
C ILE A 252 6.12 -6.96 4.57
N TYR A 253 5.20 -7.52 5.38
CA TYR A 253 5.52 -7.91 6.75
C TYR A 253 6.71 -8.88 6.82
N ASN A 254 6.67 -9.94 6.03
CA ASN A 254 7.70 -10.98 6.03
C ASN A 254 9.06 -10.45 5.61
N HIS A 255 9.10 -9.54 4.62
CA HIS A 255 10.33 -8.92 4.15
C HIS A 255 11.05 -8.18 5.28
N PHE A 256 10.32 -7.34 6.03
CA PHE A 256 10.93 -6.53 7.09
C PHE A 256 11.19 -7.29 8.39
N ILE A 257 10.44 -8.36 8.68
CA ILE A 257 10.75 -9.24 9.82
C ILE A 257 12.04 -10.03 9.58
N GLN A 258 12.32 -10.46 8.35
CA GLN A 258 13.50 -11.29 8.06
C GLN A 258 14.81 -10.51 8.04
N GLN A 259 14.76 -9.19 7.93
CA GLN A 259 15.93 -8.32 8.01
C GLN A 259 16.37 -8.03 9.47
N HIS A 260 15.60 -8.51 10.45
CA HIS A 260 15.88 -8.40 11.88
C HIS A 260 16.15 -9.76 12.52
#